data_AF-A0A0L0C8P5-F1
#
_entry.id   AF-A0A0L0C8P5-F1
#
_cell.length_a   1.000
_cell.length_b   1.000
_cell.length_c   1.000
_cell.angle_alpha   90.00
_cell.angle_beta   90.00
_cell.angle_gamma   90.00
#
_symmetry.space_group_name_H-M   'P 1'
#
loop_
_entity.id
_entity.type
_entity.pdbx_description
1 polymer ?
#
loop_
_entity_poly.entity_id
_entity_poly.type
_entity_poly.pdbx_seq_one_letter_code
_entity_poly.pdbx_strand_id
1 'polypeptide(L)'
;MVLILKIVWSVMVDHFNSIGKDPRTNHLPLTQSYSQLLFIVGVYVLVVLKIGPMFMSKRKPYNIKSIIQVYNIFQILMNLYIYYGLTKHFVFSPNYSWTCMKYDKTDTSPDVLGVGKFIYLYYINKILDFLDTYNLLINLTAQINFLSLSKMLLLKMICNALIAINEVFENDKRLSSYPFLGKPWPMLAVVSIYLLAVLKWGPKFMANRNPYKVDGIMKLYNVVQIALNGYIFYEALKYSYLRDDFVMNCQKHDPTDTRPLTMKLARPALLYYFSKYLDLLDTFFFIVRKKNNQITFLHVYHHSLMIMGVYIYCRFLFFYAKNADPRVQHLPLVFSPMPVIVILSLYLAFVLHYGPKWMEKRQAFQLKLIMRIYNAVQVLANLTLFICAIPNSYGHKKFSFTCQPVDPTNTEPWMIRLLYITYGYYLTKYLDLFDTIFIVLRKKNQQISFLHIYHHTGMVFGCYIYMTFLPGSHATMLGLINLFVHTVMYSYYFVTSLKPIKETLWWKRHITQLQLAQFGYLFIHFLIVLVRNTCGHPNVVALVGFMQNMFMFALFFEFYYKAYVKKPKATAANNTVTRDNTNQLSKEEKLKSS
;
A
#
# COMPACT_ATOMS: atom_id res chain seq x y z
N MET A 1 0.42 25.83 27.76
CA MET A 1 0.94 26.05 26.39
C MET A 1 2.31 26.74 26.38
N VAL A 2 2.45 27.95 26.96
CA VAL A 2 3.74 28.67 27.02
C VAL A 2 4.86 27.85 27.68
N LEU A 3 4.58 27.13 28.77
CA LEU A 3 5.56 26.26 29.43
C LEU A 3 5.99 25.08 28.55
N ILE A 4 5.04 24.42 27.85
CA ILE A 4 5.32 23.33 26.92
C ILE A 4 6.16 23.84 25.75
N LEU A 5 5.81 25.01 25.20
CA LEU A 5 6.59 25.66 24.14
C LEU A 5 7.99 26.02 24.63
N LYS A 6 8.15 26.51 25.87
CA LYS A 6 9.47 26.79 26.46
C LYS A 6 10.31 25.52 26.66
N ILE A 7 9.71 24.40 27.05
CA ILE A 7 10.40 23.11 27.25
C ILE A 7 10.78 22.50 25.89
N VAL A 8 9.85 22.48 24.93
CA VAL A 8 10.12 22.02 23.56
C VAL A 8 11.21 22.92 22.95
N TRP A 9 11.12 24.23 23.16
CA TRP A 9 12.13 25.19 22.75
C TRP A 9 13.50 24.86 23.34
N SER A 10 13.63 24.79 24.67
CA SER A 10 14.91 24.53 25.31
C SER A 10 15.53 23.22 24.82
N VAL A 11 14.72 22.16 24.70
CA VAL A 11 15.18 20.84 24.25
C VAL A 11 15.62 20.86 22.79
N MET A 12 14.87 21.55 21.92
CA MET A 12 15.27 21.71 20.52
C MET A 12 16.56 22.52 20.42
N VAL A 13 16.68 23.63 21.16
CA VAL A 13 17.88 24.47 21.19
C VAL A 13 19.09 23.70 21.69
N ASP A 14 18.96 22.99 22.81
CA ASP A 14 20.04 22.21 23.41
C ASP A 14 20.51 21.09 22.47
N HIS A 15 19.58 20.43 21.77
CA HIS A 15 19.89 19.39 20.78
C HIS A 15 20.54 19.94 19.50
N PHE A 16 20.04 21.07 18.98
CA PHE A 16 20.69 21.75 17.86
C PHE A 16 22.12 22.20 18.20
N ASN A 17 22.32 22.63 19.44
CA ASN A 17 23.64 22.98 19.95
C ASN A 17 24.53 21.74 20.17
N SER A 18 23.96 20.57 20.50
CA SER A 18 24.73 19.33 20.77
C SER A 18 25.13 18.54 19.52
N ILE A 19 24.33 18.53 18.45
CA ILE A 19 24.65 17.77 17.21
C ILE A 19 25.88 18.35 16.49
N GLY A 20 26.20 19.62 16.73
CA GLY A 20 27.17 20.38 15.95
C GLY A 20 26.67 20.65 14.53
N LYS A 21 27.12 21.73 13.92
CA LYS A 21 26.73 22.08 12.54
C LYS A 21 27.39 21.11 11.56
N ASP A 22 26.67 20.69 10.53
CA ASP A 22 27.28 19.91 9.45
C ASP A 22 28.27 20.83 8.68
N PRO A 23 29.58 20.54 8.69
CA PRO A 23 30.58 21.42 8.09
C PRO A 23 30.36 21.62 6.58
N ARG A 24 29.69 20.68 5.91
CA ARG A 24 29.44 20.72 4.46
C ARG A 24 28.37 21.73 4.07
N THR A 25 27.44 22.06 4.96
CA THR A 25 26.32 22.98 4.66
C THR A 25 26.36 24.26 5.48
N ASN A 26 27.32 24.41 6.40
CA ASN A 26 27.46 25.57 7.27
C ASN A 26 27.72 26.89 6.52
N HIS A 27 28.27 26.84 5.30
CA HIS A 27 28.48 28.03 4.47
C HIS A 27 27.20 28.50 3.75
N LEU A 28 26.15 27.67 3.72
CA LEU A 28 24.92 27.99 3.00
C LEU A 28 24.02 28.94 3.84
N PRO A 29 23.32 29.90 3.22
CA PRO A 29 22.39 30.78 3.93
C PRO A 29 21.26 30.00 4.61
N LEU A 30 20.67 30.50 5.71
CA LEU A 30 19.51 29.91 6.41
C LEU A 30 19.70 28.50 7.00
N THR A 31 20.86 27.86 6.84
CA THR A 31 21.25 26.61 7.51
C THR A 31 22.11 26.85 8.76
N GLN A 32 22.61 28.08 8.91
CA GLN A 32 23.56 28.47 9.96
C GLN A 32 22.94 28.58 11.35
N SER A 33 21.64 28.89 11.44
CA SER A 33 20.92 29.02 12.70
C SER A 33 19.42 28.78 12.55
N TYR A 34 18.86 27.97 13.43
CA TYR A 34 17.41 27.73 13.52
C TYR A 34 16.64 29.03 13.87
N SER A 35 17.28 30.02 14.51
CA SER A 35 16.66 31.31 14.85
C SER A 35 16.21 32.10 13.61
N GLN A 36 16.93 31.99 12.49
CA GLN A 36 16.57 32.65 11.24
C GLN A 36 15.31 32.05 10.64
N LEU A 37 15.19 30.72 10.63
CA LEU A 37 14.00 30.01 10.15
C LEU A 37 12.77 30.39 10.98
N LEU A 38 12.90 30.41 12.30
CA LEU A 38 11.80 30.75 13.20
C LEU A 38 11.37 32.20 13.10
N PHE A 39 12.32 33.12 12.86
CA PHE A 39 12.00 34.51 12.57
C PHE A 39 11.18 34.62 11.29
N ILE A 40 11.59 33.94 10.20
CA ILE A 40 10.85 33.92 8.93
C ILE A 40 9.44 33.35 9.14
N VAL A 41 9.30 32.21 9.82
CA VAL A 41 8.00 31.58 10.12
C VAL A 41 7.15 32.49 11.01
N GLY A 42 7.73 33.14 12.02
CA GLY A 42 7.03 34.05 12.92
C GLY A 42 6.50 35.29 12.20
N VAL A 43 7.33 35.93 11.37
CA VAL A 43 6.93 37.05 10.52
C VAL A 43 5.82 36.61 9.56
N TYR A 44 5.97 35.45 8.92
CA TYR A 44 4.96 34.90 8.02
C TYR A 44 3.61 34.69 8.71
N VAL A 45 3.58 34.01 9.86
CA VAL A 45 2.34 33.76 10.63
C VAL A 45 1.70 35.09 11.04
N LEU A 46 2.49 36.08 11.46
CA LEU A 46 2.00 37.40 11.82
C LEU A 46 1.43 38.15 10.61
N VAL A 47 2.05 38.01 9.44
CA VAL A 47 1.55 38.58 8.18
C VAL A 47 0.25 37.90 7.78
N VAL A 48 0.17 36.57 7.75
CA VAL A 48 -1.02 35.85 7.28
C VAL A 48 -2.20 35.96 8.24
N LEU A 49 -1.97 35.87 9.55
CA LEU A 49 -3.08 35.86 10.52
C LEU A 49 -3.54 37.27 10.93
N LYS A 50 -2.66 38.28 10.85
CA LYS A 50 -2.96 39.62 11.40
C LYS A 50 -2.79 40.74 10.38
N ILE A 51 -1.59 40.94 9.82
CA ILE A 51 -1.32 42.10 8.94
C ILE A 51 -2.10 42.02 7.63
N GLY A 52 -2.07 40.88 6.96
CA GLY A 52 -2.71 40.63 5.66
C GLY A 52 -4.23 40.82 5.72
N PRO A 53 -4.95 40.15 6.63
CA PRO A 53 -6.39 40.37 6.82
C PRO A 53 -6.72 41.81 7.18
N MET A 54 -5.92 42.47 8.03
CA MET A 54 -6.10 43.88 8.38
C MET A 54 -5.92 44.80 7.17
N PHE A 55 -4.87 44.58 6.37
CA PHE A 55 -4.58 45.35 5.16
C PHE A 55 -5.64 45.14 4.06
N MET A 56 -6.16 43.91 3.93
CA MET A 56 -7.18 43.54 2.94
C MET A 56 -8.61 43.85 3.38
N SER A 57 -8.85 44.14 4.66
CA SER A 57 -10.20 44.36 5.23
C SER A 57 -11.04 45.42 4.51
N LYS A 58 -10.40 46.38 3.83
CA LYS A 58 -11.06 47.47 3.08
C LYS A 58 -10.74 47.45 1.58
N ARG A 59 -10.17 46.37 1.05
CA ARG A 59 -9.68 46.28 -0.34
C ARG A 59 -10.34 45.12 -1.08
N LYS A 60 -10.59 45.31 -2.38
CA LYS A 60 -11.03 44.22 -3.26
C LYS A 60 -9.86 43.25 -3.53
N PRO A 61 -10.12 41.95 -3.76
CA PRO A 61 -9.09 40.99 -4.11
C PRO A 61 -8.33 41.42 -5.37
N TYR A 62 -7.01 41.33 -5.34
CA TYR A 62 -6.16 41.64 -6.50
C TYR A 62 -6.23 40.50 -7.54
N ASN A 63 -6.30 40.84 -8.82
CA ASN A 63 -6.18 39.87 -9.90
C ASN A 63 -4.70 39.57 -10.18
N ILE A 64 -4.12 38.65 -9.41
CA ILE A 64 -2.70 38.24 -9.51
C ILE A 64 -2.51 36.94 -10.30
N LYS A 65 -3.49 36.53 -11.11
CA LYS A 65 -3.50 35.23 -11.81
C LYS A 65 -2.25 35.02 -12.68
N SER A 66 -1.82 36.03 -13.43
CA SER A 66 -0.63 35.94 -14.28
C SER A 66 0.66 35.79 -13.46
N ILE A 67 0.75 36.48 -12.31
CA ILE A 67 1.88 36.37 -11.38
C ILE A 67 1.94 34.96 -10.79
N ILE A 68 0.80 34.41 -10.37
CA ILE A 68 0.69 33.03 -9.86
C ILE A 68 1.07 32.02 -10.93
N GLN A 69 0.66 32.21 -12.19
CA GLN A 69 1.02 31.32 -13.29
C GLN A 69 2.53 31.31 -13.54
N VAL A 70 3.17 32.47 -13.58
CA VAL A 70 4.64 32.58 -13.74
C VAL A 70 5.36 31.94 -12.56
N TYR A 71 4.90 32.20 -11.33
CA TYR A 71 5.43 31.57 -10.11
C TYR A 71 5.29 30.04 -10.14
N ASN A 72 4.13 29.51 -10.53
CA ASN A 72 3.91 28.06 -10.64
C ASN A 72 4.80 27.42 -11.71
N ILE A 73 5.01 28.10 -12.86
CA ILE A 73 5.95 27.62 -13.89
C ILE A 73 7.37 27.58 -13.32
N PHE A 74 7.79 28.64 -12.62
CA PHE A 74 9.08 28.68 -11.94
C PHE A 74 9.22 27.54 -10.92
N GLN A 75 8.20 27.29 -10.10
CA GLN A 75 8.16 26.18 -9.15
C GLN A 75 8.29 24.82 -9.83
N ILE A 76 7.61 24.60 -10.96
CA ILE A 76 7.72 23.37 -11.74
C ILE A 76 9.16 23.18 -12.24
N LEU A 77 9.76 24.22 -12.82
CA LEU A 77 11.14 24.17 -13.34
C LEU A 77 12.16 23.93 -12.23
N MET A 78 12.00 24.58 -11.08
CA MET A 78 12.85 24.38 -9.89
C MET A 78 12.73 22.96 -9.35
N ASN A 79 11.52 22.42 -9.22
CA ASN A 79 11.31 21.02 -8.79
C ASN A 79 11.91 20.02 -9.78
N LEU A 80 11.79 20.26 -11.09
CA LEU A 80 12.43 19.42 -12.12
C LEU A 80 13.96 19.47 -12.02
N TYR A 81 14.54 20.64 -11.76
CA TYR A 81 15.98 20.79 -11.58
C TYR A 81 16.48 20.10 -10.31
N ILE A 82 15.76 20.24 -9.19
CA ILE A 82 16.06 19.55 -7.93
C ILE A 82 15.98 18.04 -8.12
N TYR A 83 14.92 17.55 -8.79
CA TYR A 83 14.74 16.15 -9.09
C TYR A 83 15.91 15.61 -9.91
N TYR A 84 16.26 16.26 -11.02
CA TYR A 84 17.41 15.89 -11.84
C TYR A 84 18.72 15.81 -11.03
N GLY A 85 18.98 16.81 -10.19
CA GLY A 85 20.17 16.86 -9.34
C GLY A 85 20.27 15.75 -8.30
N LEU A 86 19.18 15.51 -7.57
CA LEU A 86 19.09 14.39 -6.64
C LEU A 86 19.21 13.06 -7.37
N THR A 87 18.55 12.91 -8.52
CA THR A 87 18.64 11.69 -9.33
C THR A 87 20.08 11.42 -9.79
N LYS A 88 20.82 12.46 -10.20
CA LYS A 88 22.22 12.32 -10.62
C LYS A 88 23.15 11.91 -9.47
N HIS A 89 23.08 12.59 -8.33
CA HIS A 89 24.05 12.43 -7.25
C HIS A 89 23.67 11.39 -6.20
N PHE A 90 22.39 11.01 -6.10
CA PHE A 90 21.90 10.03 -5.12
C PHE A 90 21.51 8.70 -5.76
N VAL A 91 20.74 8.76 -6.85
CA VAL A 91 20.08 7.59 -7.46
C VAL A 91 21.02 6.82 -8.38
N PHE A 92 21.84 7.53 -9.16
CA PHE A 92 22.78 6.92 -10.10
C PHE A 92 24.24 6.88 -9.59
N SER A 93 24.51 7.33 -8.36
CA SER A 93 25.86 7.23 -7.79
C SER A 93 26.12 5.79 -7.31
N PRO A 94 27.26 5.18 -7.68
CA PRO A 94 27.63 3.83 -7.23
C PRO A 94 27.94 3.76 -5.73
N ASN A 95 28.17 4.90 -5.09
CA ASN A 95 28.49 5.01 -3.65
C ASN A 95 27.23 5.07 -2.77
N TYR A 96 26.05 5.18 -3.38
CA TYR A 96 24.78 5.45 -2.71
C TYR A 96 23.80 4.28 -2.85
N SER A 97 23.36 3.72 -1.72
CA SER A 97 22.31 2.69 -1.70
C SER A 97 20.94 3.32 -1.47
N TRP A 98 19.97 2.92 -2.30
CA TRP A 98 18.57 3.35 -2.24
C TRP A 98 17.80 2.86 -1.02
N THR A 99 18.39 1.93 -0.25
CA THR A 99 17.69 1.15 0.77
C THR A 99 18.07 1.53 2.18
N CYS A 100 19.34 1.85 2.43
CA CYS A 100 19.86 2.15 3.77
C CYS A 100 21.29 2.69 3.67
N MET A 101 21.59 3.82 4.31
CA MET A 101 22.97 4.31 4.44
C MET A 101 23.26 4.79 5.85
N LYS A 102 24.48 4.51 6.31
CA LYS A 102 25.03 5.15 7.50
C LYS A 102 25.38 6.59 7.17
N TYR A 103 25.08 7.49 8.10
CA TYR A 103 25.37 8.91 7.98
C TYR A 103 26.81 9.17 8.43
N ASP A 104 27.69 9.50 7.48
CA ASP A 104 29.06 9.95 7.75
C ASP A 104 29.15 11.47 7.51
N LYS A 105 29.57 12.21 8.55
CA LYS A 105 29.76 13.68 8.50
C LYS A 105 31.08 14.09 7.87
N THR A 106 32.03 13.16 7.74
CA THR A 106 33.39 13.42 7.22
C THR A 106 33.52 13.16 5.72
N ASP A 107 32.53 12.51 5.10
CA ASP A 107 32.52 12.25 3.67
C ASP A 107 32.24 13.55 2.88
N THR A 108 33.27 14.00 2.16
CA THR A 108 33.26 15.18 1.28
C THR A 108 33.29 14.79 -0.20
N SER A 109 32.89 13.58 -0.55
CA SER A 109 32.85 13.17 -1.96
C SER A 109 31.91 14.06 -2.79
N PRO A 110 32.18 14.24 -4.10
CA PRO A 110 31.37 15.12 -4.96
C PRO A 110 29.88 14.79 -4.97
N ASP A 111 29.54 13.51 -4.79
CA ASP A 111 28.15 13.05 -4.72
C ASP A 111 27.47 13.47 -3.41
N VAL A 112 28.16 13.39 -2.28
CA VAL A 112 27.63 13.85 -0.98
C VAL A 112 27.40 15.35 -0.98
N LEU A 113 28.36 16.11 -1.49
CA LEU A 113 28.25 17.57 -1.60
C LEU A 113 27.15 17.96 -2.60
N GLY A 114 27.01 17.21 -3.69
CA GLY A 114 25.91 17.34 -4.65
C GLY A 114 24.55 17.11 -3.99
N VAL A 115 24.38 16.01 -3.26
CA VAL A 115 23.15 15.71 -2.50
C VAL A 115 22.85 16.81 -1.48
N GLY A 116 23.86 17.24 -0.71
CA GLY A 116 23.71 18.33 0.26
C GLY A 116 23.23 19.65 -0.39
N LYS A 117 23.78 20.00 -1.55
CA LYS A 117 23.36 21.16 -2.34
C LYS A 117 21.91 21.06 -2.81
N PHE A 118 21.49 19.92 -3.33
CA PHE A 118 20.12 19.76 -3.83
C PHE A 118 19.08 19.60 -2.71
N ILE A 119 19.46 19.03 -1.56
CA ILE A 119 18.65 19.05 -0.33
C ILE A 119 18.48 20.49 0.18
N TYR A 120 19.54 21.31 0.13
CA TYR A 120 19.46 22.72 0.47
C TYR A 120 18.53 23.48 -0.50
N LEU A 121 18.65 23.26 -1.81
CA LEU A 121 17.74 23.86 -2.80
C LEU A 121 16.29 23.43 -2.58
N TYR A 122 16.05 22.18 -2.21
CA TYR A 122 14.73 21.68 -1.81
C TYR A 122 14.20 22.39 -0.56
N TYR A 123 15.04 22.55 0.46
CA TYR A 123 14.69 23.27 1.69
C TYR A 123 14.30 24.73 1.40
N ILE A 124 15.06 25.44 0.55
CA ILE A 124 14.71 26.79 0.09
C ILE A 124 13.40 26.77 -0.71
N ASN A 125 13.20 25.80 -1.60
CA ASN A 125 11.97 25.65 -2.36
C ASN A 125 10.75 25.44 -1.45
N LYS A 126 10.91 24.70 -0.34
CA LYS A 126 9.84 24.50 0.65
C LYS A 126 9.52 25.74 1.45
N ILE A 127 10.50 26.60 1.73
CA ILE A 127 10.25 27.92 2.33
C ILE A 127 9.43 28.79 1.36
N LEU A 128 9.70 28.70 0.05
CA LEU A 128 8.91 29.39 -0.97
C LEU A 128 7.48 28.82 -1.06
N ASP A 129 7.32 27.49 -1.06
CA ASP A 129 6.00 26.83 -1.01
C ASP A 129 5.21 27.21 0.25
N PHE A 130 5.89 27.46 1.37
CA PHE A 130 5.24 27.87 2.63
C PHE A 130 4.57 29.24 2.48
N LEU A 131 5.00 30.08 1.53
CA LEU A 131 4.37 31.37 1.22
C LEU A 131 3.02 31.19 0.48
N ASP A 132 2.77 30.04 -0.14
CA ASP A 132 1.53 29.75 -0.88
C ASP A 132 0.31 29.47 0.01
N THR A 133 0.49 29.36 1.32
CA THR A 133 -0.56 28.92 2.27
C THR A 133 -1.72 29.93 2.41
N TYR A 134 -1.64 31.13 1.83
CA TYR A 134 -2.74 32.11 1.82
C TYR A 134 -3.94 31.67 0.95
N ASN A 135 -3.74 30.86 -0.10
CA ASN A 135 -4.82 30.43 -1.00
C ASN A 135 -5.43 29.07 -0.65
N LEU A 136 -4.74 28.26 0.17
CA LEU A 136 -5.22 26.91 0.53
C LEU A 136 -6.30 26.94 1.63
N LEU A 137 -6.34 28.00 2.44
CA LEU A 137 -7.28 28.17 3.55
C LEU A 137 -8.71 28.54 3.12
N ILE A 138 -8.94 28.83 1.83
CA ILE A 138 -10.25 29.24 1.30
C ILE A 138 -11.01 28.09 0.60
N ASN A 139 -10.37 26.97 0.23
CA ASN A 139 -10.95 26.00 -0.72
C ASN A 139 -11.16 24.55 -0.22
N LEU A 140 -11.04 24.26 1.07
CA LEU A 140 -11.14 22.88 1.59
C LEU A 140 -12.44 22.62 2.36
N THR A 141 -13.57 22.67 1.66
CA THR A 141 -14.81 21.98 2.06
C THR A 141 -15.53 21.43 0.82
N ALA A 142 -15.23 20.20 0.41
CA ALA A 142 -16.07 19.45 -0.52
C ALA A 142 -15.87 17.91 -0.40
N GLN A 143 -16.86 17.29 0.24
CA GLN A 143 -17.46 15.96 0.00
C GLN A 143 -16.60 14.78 -0.49
N ILE A 144 -16.53 13.73 0.35
CA ILE A 144 -16.58 12.33 -0.09
C ILE A 144 -17.48 11.56 0.89
N ASN A 145 -18.66 11.14 0.43
CA ASN A 145 -19.48 10.12 1.09
C ASN A 145 -19.22 8.78 0.40
N PHE A 146 -18.86 7.73 1.14
CA PHE A 146 -18.86 6.38 0.59
C PHE A 146 -19.45 5.35 1.55
N LEU A 147 -20.58 4.81 1.06
CA LEU A 147 -21.15 3.48 1.14
C LEU A 147 -21.57 2.83 2.47
N SER A 148 -22.87 2.51 2.46
CA SER A 148 -23.52 1.43 3.19
C SER A 148 -23.01 0.06 2.75
N LEU A 149 -22.28 -0.62 3.63
CA LEU A 149 -22.16 -2.08 3.65
C LEU A 149 -22.81 -2.56 4.95
N SER A 150 -23.59 -3.64 4.89
CA SER A 150 -24.46 -4.09 6.00
C SER A 150 -23.69 -4.19 7.32
N LYS A 151 -24.08 -3.36 8.29
CA LYS A 151 -23.35 -3.11 9.56
C LYS A 151 -23.04 -4.40 10.35
N MET A 152 -23.83 -5.44 10.16
CA MET A 152 -23.71 -6.73 10.86
C MET A 152 -22.68 -7.67 10.22
N LEU A 153 -22.53 -7.64 8.89
CA LEU A 153 -21.52 -8.43 8.17
C LEU A 153 -20.12 -7.86 8.40
N LEU A 154 -20.00 -6.53 8.36
CA LEU A 154 -18.75 -5.82 8.62
C LEU A 154 -18.24 -6.07 10.05
N LEU A 155 -19.11 -6.04 11.06
CA LEU A 155 -18.73 -6.30 12.45
C LEU A 155 -18.27 -7.75 12.65
N LYS A 156 -18.94 -8.72 12.02
CA LYS A 156 -18.55 -10.14 12.05
C LYS A 156 -17.22 -10.38 11.33
N MET A 157 -16.99 -9.73 10.19
CA MET A 157 -15.72 -9.77 9.48
C MET A 157 -14.59 -9.15 10.30
N ILE A 158 -14.84 -8.01 10.97
CA ILE A 158 -13.86 -7.35 11.84
C ILE A 158 -13.50 -8.24 13.03
N CYS A 159 -14.49 -8.81 13.73
CA CYS A 159 -14.22 -9.71 14.85
C CYS A 159 -13.43 -10.94 14.42
N ASN A 160 -13.82 -11.59 13.31
CA ASN A 160 -13.11 -12.76 12.80
C ASN A 160 -11.68 -12.40 12.33
N ALA A 161 -11.50 -11.24 11.70
CA ALA A 161 -10.18 -10.75 11.31
C ALA A 161 -9.30 -10.46 12.53
N LEU A 162 -9.85 -9.87 13.60
CA LEU A 162 -9.09 -9.57 14.83
C LEU A 162 -8.72 -10.84 15.61
N ILE A 163 -9.59 -11.84 15.63
CA ILE A 163 -9.29 -13.17 16.21
C ILE A 163 -8.18 -13.84 15.40
N ALA A 164 -8.31 -13.86 14.06
CA ALA A 164 -7.27 -14.40 13.18
C ALA A 164 -5.94 -13.64 13.31
N ILE A 165 -5.96 -12.32 13.45
CA ILE A 165 -4.77 -11.49 13.69
C ILE A 165 -4.11 -11.87 15.02
N ASN A 166 -4.88 -12.14 16.06
CA ASN A 166 -4.33 -12.52 17.36
C ASN A 166 -3.70 -13.93 17.37
N GLU A 167 -4.22 -14.84 16.55
CA GLU A 167 -3.67 -16.19 16.39
C GLU A 167 -2.43 -16.20 15.48
N VAL A 168 -2.39 -15.34 14.46
CA VAL A 168 -1.31 -15.32 13.44
C VAL A 168 -0.14 -14.42 13.86
N PHE A 169 -0.40 -13.29 14.52
CA PHE A 169 0.63 -12.31 14.82
C PHE A 169 1.03 -12.37 16.30
N GLU A 170 2.21 -12.96 16.56
CA GLU A 170 2.84 -12.92 17.88
C GLU A 170 3.01 -11.50 18.41
N ASN A 171 3.09 -11.37 19.73
CA ASN A 171 3.22 -10.09 20.39
C ASN A 171 4.66 -9.83 20.82
N ASP A 172 5.07 -8.57 20.77
CA ASP A 172 6.34 -8.15 21.34
C ASP A 172 6.37 -8.45 22.85
N LYS A 173 7.37 -9.22 23.29
CA LYS A 173 7.55 -9.59 24.71
C LYS A 173 7.72 -8.35 25.59
N ARG A 174 8.23 -7.24 25.05
CA ARG A 174 8.37 -5.95 25.76
C ARG A 174 7.00 -5.29 26.03
N LEU A 175 5.99 -5.64 25.25
CA LEU A 175 4.62 -5.09 25.34
C LEU A 175 3.61 -6.08 25.94
N SER A 176 4.00 -7.34 26.14
CA SER A 176 3.10 -8.42 26.56
C SER A 176 2.55 -8.27 27.99
N SER A 177 3.27 -7.57 28.86
CA SER A 177 2.86 -7.27 30.24
C SER A 177 1.78 -6.19 30.33
N TYR A 178 1.54 -5.42 29.25
CA TYR A 178 0.54 -4.35 29.26
C TYR A 178 -0.86 -4.87 28.95
N PRO A 179 -1.88 -4.54 29.77
CA PRO A 179 -3.20 -5.15 29.68
C PRO A 179 -3.93 -4.89 28.34
N PHE A 180 -3.77 -3.71 27.73
CA PHE A 180 -4.50 -3.34 26.51
C PHE A 180 -3.78 -3.69 25.19
N LEU A 181 -2.46 -3.88 25.22
CA LEU A 181 -1.64 -4.27 24.06
C LEU A 181 -1.25 -5.75 24.09
N GLY A 182 -1.18 -6.35 25.28
CA GLY A 182 -0.82 -7.75 25.48
C GLY A 182 -1.86 -8.72 24.94
N LYS A 183 -3.16 -8.38 25.01
CA LYS A 183 -4.28 -9.22 24.58
C LYS A 183 -5.33 -8.42 23.81
N PRO A 184 -6.08 -9.04 22.87
CA PRO A 184 -7.06 -8.34 22.06
C PRO A 184 -8.38 -8.11 22.80
N TRP A 185 -8.68 -8.94 23.82
CA TRP A 185 -9.97 -8.96 24.50
C TRP A 185 -10.32 -7.65 25.21
N PRO A 186 -9.41 -7.01 25.96
CA PRO A 186 -9.71 -5.72 26.60
C PRO A 186 -10.03 -4.63 25.58
N MET A 187 -9.28 -4.57 24.48
CA MET A 187 -9.56 -3.67 23.37
C MET A 187 -10.94 -3.94 22.75
N LEU A 188 -11.23 -5.19 22.38
CA LEU A 188 -12.51 -5.59 21.78
C LEU A 188 -13.70 -5.26 22.68
N ALA A 189 -13.56 -5.51 23.98
CA ALA A 189 -14.59 -5.20 24.97
C ALA A 189 -14.87 -3.70 25.03
N VAL A 190 -13.82 -2.86 25.16
CA VAL A 190 -13.99 -1.41 25.23
C VAL A 190 -14.61 -0.84 23.95
N VAL A 191 -14.12 -1.24 22.77
CA VAL A 191 -14.68 -0.76 21.49
C VAL A 191 -16.13 -1.21 21.32
N SER A 192 -16.46 -2.44 21.71
CA SER A 192 -17.82 -2.96 21.63
C SER A 192 -18.78 -2.23 22.59
N ILE A 193 -18.37 -1.99 23.83
CA ILE A 193 -19.12 -1.20 24.81
C ILE A 193 -19.30 0.23 24.30
N TYR A 194 -18.25 0.85 23.76
CA TYR A 194 -18.30 2.17 23.15
C TYR A 194 -19.32 2.24 22.01
N LEU A 195 -19.29 1.30 21.07
CA LEU A 195 -20.25 1.25 19.96
C LEU A 195 -21.69 1.08 20.45
N LEU A 196 -21.93 0.23 21.45
CA LEU A 196 -23.25 0.07 22.08
C LEU A 196 -23.69 1.35 22.80
N ALA A 197 -22.79 2.00 23.52
CA ALA A 197 -23.04 3.25 24.22
C ALA A 197 -23.40 4.37 23.24
N VAL A 198 -22.67 4.51 22.14
CA VAL A 198 -22.88 5.59 21.18
C VAL A 198 -24.09 5.36 20.28
N LEU A 199 -24.28 4.13 19.78
CA LEU A 199 -25.32 3.84 18.79
C LEU A 199 -26.68 3.52 19.41
N LYS A 200 -26.73 3.06 20.67
CA LYS A 200 -27.96 2.56 21.28
C LYS A 200 -28.23 3.13 22.68
N TRP A 201 -27.34 2.91 23.65
CA TRP A 201 -27.66 3.21 25.05
C TRP A 201 -27.67 4.71 25.36
N GLY A 202 -26.68 5.45 24.89
CA GLY A 202 -26.54 6.89 25.11
C GLY A 202 -27.70 7.70 24.54
N PRO A 203 -28.03 7.56 23.23
CA PRO A 203 -29.19 8.24 22.65
C PRO A 203 -30.51 7.88 23.35
N LYS A 204 -30.70 6.60 23.72
CA LYS A 204 -31.89 6.14 24.45
C LYS A 204 -31.96 6.75 25.86
N PHE A 205 -30.83 6.80 26.58
CA PHE A 205 -30.74 7.38 27.91
C PHE A 205 -31.01 8.89 27.90
N MET A 206 -30.51 9.59 26.87
CA MET A 206 -30.68 11.03 26.71
C MET A 206 -32.03 11.42 26.09
N ALA A 207 -32.80 10.50 25.49
CA ALA A 207 -34.05 10.82 24.80
C ALA A 207 -34.96 11.74 25.63
N ASN A 208 -35.22 11.36 26.88
CA ASN A 208 -36.14 12.04 27.79
C ASN A 208 -35.44 12.97 28.80
N ARG A 209 -34.17 13.34 28.58
CA ARG A 209 -33.38 14.18 29.50
C ARG A 209 -32.96 15.48 28.85
N ASN A 210 -32.79 16.53 29.65
CA ASN A 210 -32.18 17.77 29.16
C ASN A 210 -30.67 17.60 28.96
N PRO A 211 -30.04 18.36 28.04
CA PRO A 211 -28.59 18.37 27.89
C PRO A 211 -27.88 18.73 29.21
N TYR A 212 -26.87 17.96 29.60
CA TYR A 212 -26.09 18.25 30.79
C TYR A 212 -25.09 19.40 30.54
N LYS A 213 -24.93 20.29 31.52
CA LYS A 213 -23.89 21.34 31.52
C LYS A 213 -22.56 20.76 31.97
N VAL A 214 -21.73 20.32 31.03
CA VAL A 214 -20.43 19.68 31.28
C VAL A 214 -19.23 20.54 30.85
N ASP A 215 -19.43 21.83 30.60
CA ASP A 215 -18.40 22.70 30.00
C ASP A 215 -17.13 22.81 30.86
N GLY A 216 -17.25 22.80 32.20
CA GLY A 216 -16.09 22.78 33.10
C GLY A 216 -15.27 21.50 32.98
N ILE A 217 -15.94 20.35 32.96
CA ILE A 217 -15.32 19.03 32.81
C ILE A 217 -14.66 18.92 31.43
N MET A 218 -15.33 19.39 30.38
CA MET A 218 -14.77 19.39 29.03
C MET A 218 -13.51 20.27 28.91
N LYS A 219 -13.50 21.46 29.53
CA LYS A 219 -12.31 22.31 29.56
C LYS A 219 -11.14 21.60 30.25
N LEU A 220 -11.39 20.96 31.39
CA LEU A 220 -10.37 20.18 32.10
C LEU A 220 -9.87 19.02 31.25
N TYR A 221 -10.78 18.25 30.65
CA TYR A 221 -10.46 17.15 29.73
C TYR A 221 -9.57 17.62 28.57
N ASN A 222 -9.93 18.72 27.92
CA ASN A 222 -9.14 19.29 26.82
C ASN A 222 -7.75 19.73 27.29
N VAL A 223 -7.62 20.35 28.47
CA VAL A 223 -6.33 20.72 29.05
C VAL A 223 -5.47 19.49 29.32
N VAL A 224 -6.06 18.43 29.89
CA VAL A 224 -5.37 17.15 30.13
C VAL A 224 -4.91 16.53 28.81
N GLN A 225 -5.76 16.50 27.78
CA GLN A 225 -5.42 16.00 26.44
C GLN A 225 -4.29 16.80 25.79
N ILE A 226 -4.31 18.12 25.88
CA ILE A 226 -3.23 18.98 25.35
C ILE A 226 -1.91 18.67 26.07
N ALA A 227 -1.94 18.55 27.40
CA ALA A 227 -0.75 18.24 28.20
C ALA A 227 -0.21 16.83 27.88
N LEU A 228 -1.09 15.84 27.80
CA LEU A 228 -0.74 14.45 27.48
C LEU A 228 -0.12 14.34 26.08
N ASN A 229 -0.77 14.92 25.06
CA ASN A 229 -0.24 14.89 23.69
C ASN A 229 1.08 15.64 23.57
N GLY A 230 1.24 16.76 24.30
CA GLY A 230 2.52 17.48 24.38
C GLY A 230 3.63 16.64 25.03
N TYR A 231 3.31 15.91 26.11
CA TYR A 231 4.25 15.00 26.77
C TYR A 231 4.64 13.82 25.88
N ILE A 232 3.66 13.18 25.22
CA ILE A 232 3.90 12.09 24.26
C ILE A 232 4.81 12.56 23.14
N PHE A 233 4.53 13.74 22.57
CA PHE A 233 5.36 14.32 21.51
C PHE A 233 6.79 14.57 21.98
N TYR A 234 6.96 15.16 23.17
CA TYR A 234 8.28 15.40 23.76
C TYR A 234 9.07 14.10 23.96
N GLU A 235 8.49 13.08 24.59
CA GLU A 235 9.17 11.81 24.82
C GLU A 235 9.44 11.05 23.53
N ALA A 236 8.47 11.02 22.59
CA ALA A 236 8.67 10.40 21.29
C ALA A 236 9.85 11.05 20.58
N LEU A 237 9.88 12.39 20.48
CA LEU A 237 10.95 13.13 19.84
C LEU A 237 12.31 12.83 20.51
N LYS A 238 12.38 12.93 21.84
CA LYS A 238 13.59 12.67 22.63
C LYS A 238 14.15 11.25 22.46
N TYR A 239 13.28 10.24 22.43
CA TYR A 239 13.69 8.83 22.41
C TYR A 239 13.61 8.18 21.01
N SER A 240 13.24 8.93 19.97
CA SER A 240 13.43 8.55 18.57
C SER A 240 14.40 9.51 17.89
N TYR A 241 13.89 10.60 17.33
CA TYR A 241 14.58 11.48 16.40
C TYR A 241 15.75 12.26 16.98
N LEU A 242 15.76 12.53 18.30
CA LEU A 242 16.85 13.25 18.97
C LEU A 242 17.92 12.33 19.57
N ARG A 243 17.87 11.01 19.29
CA ARG A 243 18.94 10.09 19.68
C ARG A 243 20.09 10.17 18.69
N ASP A 244 21.31 10.12 19.21
CA ASP A 244 22.52 10.15 18.38
C ASP A 244 22.65 8.92 17.45
N ASP A 245 22.01 7.79 17.82
CA ASP A 245 22.02 6.54 17.04
C ASP A 245 20.78 6.35 16.15
N PHE A 246 19.88 7.35 16.06
CA PHE A 246 18.66 7.26 15.25
C PHE A 246 18.89 7.79 13.84
N VAL A 247 18.67 6.93 12.84
CA VAL A 247 18.80 7.30 11.43
C VAL A 247 17.42 7.49 10.82
N MET A 248 17.09 8.72 10.46
CA MET A 248 15.79 9.13 9.86
C MET A 248 15.37 8.28 8.64
N ASN A 249 16.34 7.74 7.89
CA ASN A 249 16.07 7.05 6.64
C ASN A 249 16.05 5.52 6.76
N CYS A 250 16.59 4.93 7.85
CA CYS A 250 16.75 3.47 7.93
C CYS A 250 16.81 2.97 9.39
N GLN A 251 15.68 3.07 10.09
CA GLN A 251 15.53 2.43 11.39
C GLN A 251 14.70 1.15 11.25
N LYS A 252 15.36 -0.01 11.27
CA LYS A 252 14.67 -1.30 11.34
C LYS A 252 14.13 -1.52 12.75
N HIS A 253 12.93 -2.07 12.87
CA HIS A 253 12.42 -2.52 14.16
C HIS A 253 13.19 -3.76 14.58
N ASP A 254 13.97 -3.65 15.67
CA ASP A 254 14.62 -4.78 16.30
C ASP A 254 13.78 -5.24 17.51
N PRO A 255 13.17 -6.45 17.44
CA PRO A 255 12.38 -7.00 18.54
C PRO A 255 13.24 -7.44 19.73
N THR A 256 14.56 -7.60 19.55
CA THR A 256 15.50 -8.06 20.57
C THR A 256 16.25 -6.93 21.27
N ASP A 257 16.20 -5.70 20.72
CA ASP A 257 16.84 -4.54 21.33
C ASP A 257 16.17 -4.15 22.66
N THR A 258 16.84 -4.48 23.75
CA THR A 258 16.43 -4.21 25.14
C THR A 258 17.23 -3.08 25.76
N ARG A 259 18.01 -2.32 24.97
CA ARG A 259 18.80 -1.20 25.48
C ARG A 259 17.88 -0.22 26.24
N PRO A 260 18.33 0.35 27.37
CA PRO A 260 17.51 1.26 28.17
C PRO A 260 16.93 2.43 27.37
N LEU A 261 17.67 2.94 26.39
CA LEU A 261 17.24 4.03 25.51
C LEU A 261 16.12 3.61 24.55
N THR A 262 16.16 2.38 24.03
CA THR A 262 15.11 1.82 23.16
C THR A 262 13.86 1.46 23.97
N MET A 263 14.03 0.91 25.17
CA MET A 263 12.92 0.65 26.08
C MET A 263 12.18 1.93 26.51
N LYS A 264 12.87 3.07 26.57
CA LYS A 264 12.24 4.37 26.82
C LYS A 264 11.31 4.82 25.68
N LEU A 265 11.49 4.34 24.46
CA LEU A 265 10.58 4.62 23.34
C LEU A 265 9.25 3.84 23.43
N ALA A 266 9.19 2.74 24.19
CA ALA A 266 7.95 2.01 24.40
C ALA A 266 6.91 2.85 25.16
N ARG A 267 7.35 3.68 26.11
CA ARG A 267 6.47 4.52 26.94
C ARG A 267 5.63 5.53 26.13
N PRO A 268 6.19 6.38 25.25
CA PRO A 268 5.37 7.28 24.44
C PRO A 268 4.44 6.53 23.49
N ALA A 269 4.83 5.37 22.95
CA ALA A 269 3.94 4.53 22.15
C ALA A 269 2.75 3.99 22.95
N LEU A 270 2.98 3.55 24.19
CA LEU A 270 1.94 3.10 25.12
C LEU A 270 1.00 4.23 25.53
N LEU A 271 1.55 5.42 25.85
CA LEU A 271 0.77 6.59 26.20
C LEU A 271 -0.05 7.10 25.01
N TYR A 272 0.49 7.02 23.79
CA TYR A 272 -0.26 7.30 22.56
C TYR A 272 -1.41 6.32 22.37
N TYR A 273 -1.16 5.02 22.57
CA TYR A 273 -2.23 4.03 22.48
C TYR A 273 -3.33 4.29 23.53
N PHE A 274 -2.94 4.61 24.76
CA PHE A 274 -3.87 4.97 25.83
C PHE A 274 -4.65 6.26 25.51
N SER A 275 -4.02 7.27 24.90
CA SER A 275 -4.72 8.50 24.54
C SER A 275 -5.85 8.25 23.53
N LYS A 276 -5.72 7.28 22.63
CA LYS A 276 -6.82 6.89 21.73
C LYS A 276 -8.06 6.37 22.47
N TYR A 277 -7.90 5.75 23.64
CA TYR A 277 -9.04 5.38 24.49
C TYR A 277 -9.67 6.60 25.18
N LEU A 278 -8.85 7.56 25.60
CA LEU A 278 -9.35 8.83 26.16
C LEU A 278 -10.11 9.67 25.13
N ASP A 279 -9.75 9.56 23.85
CA ASP A 279 -10.45 10.22 22.74
C ASP A 279 -11.91 9.70 22.59
N LEU A 280 -12.25 8.53 23.15
CA LEU A 280 -13.65 8.04 23.16
C LEU A 280 -14.58 8.91 24.01
N LEU A 281 -14.02 9.68 24.95
CA LEU A 281 -14.79 10.60 25.81
C LEU A 281 -15.37 11.78 25.02
N ASP A 282 -14.80 12.14 23.87
CA ASP A 282 -15.37 13.18 23.00
C ASP A 282 -16.80 12.84 22.60
N THR A 283 -17.02 11.59 22.18
CA THR A 283 -18.34 11.11 21.78
C THR A 283 -19.29 11.05 22.97
N PHE A 284 -18.79 10.70 24.15
CA PHE A 284 -19.58 10.75 25.39
C PHE A 284 -20.08 12.18 25.67
N PHE A 285 -19.20 13.18 25.56
CA PHE A 285 -19.59 14.59 25.74
C PHE A 285 -20.63 15.05 24.70
N PHE A 286 -20.54 14.59 23.45
CA PHE A 286 -21.55 14.88 22.43
C PHE A 286 -22.93 14.32 22.79
N ILE A 287 -22.98 13.09 23.31
CA ILE A 287 -24.22 12.42 23.72
C ILE A 287 -24.90 13.18 24.87
N VAL A 288 -24.16 13.43 25.96
CA VAL A 288 -24.74 14.06 27.16
C VAL A 288 -25.17 15.51 26.92
N ARG A 289 -24.61 16.17 25.88
CA ARG A 289 -25.01 17.51 25.43
C ARG A 289 -26.06 17.52 24.32
N LYS A 290 -26.56 16.35 23.89
CA LYS A 290 -27.47 16.17 22.74
C LYS A 290 -26.93 16.80 21.43
N LYS A 291 -25.62 16.80 21.21
CA LYS A 291 -24.97 17.29 19.98
C LYS A 291 -24.88 16.18 18.93
N ASN A 292 -26.03 15.62 18.56
CA ASN A 292 -26.11 14.46 17.66
C ASN A 292 -25.54 14.72 16.26
N ASN A 293 -25.51 15.98 15.82
CA ASN A 293 -24.87 16.39 14.56
C ASN A 293 -23.35 16.17 14.53
N GLN A 294 -22.70 16.09 15.70
CA GLN A 294 -21.26 15.82 15.81
C GLN A 294 -20.95 14.31 15.83
N ILE A 295 -21.94 13.47 16.16
CA ILE A 295 -21.81 12.00 16.16
C ILE A 295 -22.04 11.47 14.75
N THR A 296 -21.09 11.77 13.87
CA THR A 296 -21.13 11.31 12.48
C THR A 296 -20.56 9.89 12.34
N PHE A 297 -20.87 9.23 11.22
CA PHE A 297 -20.22 7.96 10.87
C PHE A 297 -18.70 8.09 10.89
N LEU A 298 -18.18 9.17 10.27
CA LEU A 298 -16.74 9.43 10.20
C LEU A 298 -16.10 9.51 11.58
N HIS A 299 -16.73 10.24 12.52
CA HIS A 299 -16.28 10.36 13.90
C HIS A 299 -16.22 8.99 14.59
N VAL A 300 -17.34 8.27 14.63
CA VAL A 300 -17.42 6.97 15.33
C VAL A 300 -16.49 5.93 14.69
N TYR A 301 -16.41 5.92 13.36
CA TYR A 301 -15.50 5.05 12.61
C TYR A 301 -14.04 5.35 12.92
N HIS A 302 -13.61 6.61 12.82
CA HIS A 302 -12.24 7.03 13.10
C HIS A 302 -11.81 6.64 14.52
N HIS A 303 -12.58 7.01 15.54
CA HIS A 303 -12.21 6.73 16.94
C HIS A 303 -12.14 5.23 17.25
N SER A 304 -13.02 4.42 16.66
CA SER A 304 -12.97 2.95 16.81
C SER A 304 -11.77 2.35 16.06
N LEU A 305 -11.52 2.82 14.83
CA LEU A 305 -10.46 2.33 13.97
C LEU A 305 -9.08 2.69 14.50
N MET A 306 -8.88 3.88 15.09
CA MET A 306 -7.56 4.28 15.59
C MET A 306 -7.07 3.36 16.71
N ILE A 307 -7.96 2.91 17.60
CA ILE A 307 -7.62 1.94 18.65
C ILE A 307 -7.25 0.60 18.00
N MET A 308 -8.13 0.04 17.17
CA MET A 308 -7.87 -1.25 16.53
C MET A 308 -6.63 -1.21 15.60
N GLY A 309 -6.46 -0.14 14.85
CA GLY A 309 -5.40 0.05 13.88
C GLY A 309 -4.03 0.10 14.53
N VAL A 310 -3.88 0.81 15.66
CA VAL A 310 -2.61 0.84 16.41
C VAL A 310 -2.25 -0.56 16.94
N TYR A 311 -3.24 -1.28 17.49
CA TYR A 311 -3.03 -2.66 17.96
C TYR A 311 -2.55 -3.60 16.84
N ILE A 312 -3.25 -3.59 15.69
CA ILE A 312 -2.91 -4.40 14.53
C ILE A 312 -1.54 -4.00 13.97
N TYR A 313 -1.25 -2.70 13.91
CA TYR A 313 0.01 -2.19 13.39
C TYR A 313 1.21 -2.64 14.22
N CYS A 314 1.14 -2.54 15.55
CA CYS A 314 2.21 -3.01 16.44
C CYS A 314 2.47 -4.51 16.28
N ARG A 315 1.41 -5.31 16.20
CA ARG A 315 1.49 -6.77 15.96
C ARG A 315 2.11 -7.10 14.61
N PHE A 316 1.66 -6.41 13.56
CA PHE A 316 2.18 -6.60 12.21
C PHE A 316 3.67 -6.25 12.13
N LEU A 317 4.08 -5.12 12.72
CA LEU A 317 5.50 -4.74 12.76
C LEU A 317 6.37 -5.78 13.45
N PHE A 318 5.92 -6.30 14.60
CA PHE A 318 6.66 -7.34 15.32
C PHE A 318 6.77 -8.63 14.50
N PHE A 319 5.67 -9.10 13.93
CA PHE A 319 5.66 -10.27 13.07
C PHE A 319 6.56 -10.10 11.85
N TYR A 320 6.50 -8.93 11.21
CA TYR A 320 7.33 -8.61 10.07
C TYR A 320 8.81 -8.68 10.46
N ALA A 321 9.21 -7.99 11.54
CA ALA A 321 10.59 -7.99 12.01
C ALA A 321 11.12 -9.37 12.41
N LYS A 322 10.25 -10.23 12.98
CA LYS A 322 10.62 -11.58 13.42
C LYS A 322 10.76 -12.57 12.26
N ASN A 323 9.85 -12.51 11.29
CA ASN A 323 9.69 -13.55 10.27
C ASN A 323 10.18 -13.15 8.87
N ALA A 324 10.41 -11.86 8.60
CA ALA A 324 10.89 -11.43 7.30
C ALA A 324 12.32 -11.95 7.06
N ASP A 325 12.52 -12.56 5.89
CA ASP A 325 13.79 -13.19 5.53
C ASP A 325 14.86 -12.11 5.29
N PRO A 326 15.94 -12.08 6.09
CA PRO A 326 16.96 -11.02 6.02
C PRO A 326 17.72 -11.02 4.70
N ARG A 327 17.80 -12.16 3.99
CA ARG A 327 18.60 -12.34 2.76
C ARG A 327 18.02 -11.60 1.55
N VAL A 328 16.79 -11.11 1.64
CA VAL A 328 16.06 -10.47 0.52
C VAL A 328 15.52 -9.09 0.87
N GLN A 329 15.69 -8.60 2.10
CA GLN A 329 15.17 -7.30 2.53
C GLN A 329 15.83 -6.10 1.83
N HIS A 330 17.00 -6.28 1.23
CA HIS A 330 17.66 -5.24 0.43
C HIS A 330 17.05 -5.12 -0.98
N LEU A 331 16.19 -6.05 -1.39
CA LEU A 331 15.60 -6.04 -2.73
C LEU A 331 14.45 -5.02 -2.82
N PRO A 332 14.36 -4.26 -3.93
CA PRO A 332 13.23 -3.37 -4.19
C PRO A 332 11.88 -4.10 -4.07
N LEU A 333 10.85 -3.39 -3.59
CA LEU A 333 9.48 -3.90 -3.42
C LEU A 333 9.29 -5.04 -2.39
N VAL A 334 10.34 -5.56 -1.78
CA VAL A 334 10.25 -6.61 -0.74
C VAL A 334 10.23 -6.02 0.68
N PHE A 335 11.04 -4.99 0.93
CA PHE A 335 11.27 -4.39 2.26
C PHE A 335 10.01 -3.82 2.96
N SER A 336 8.93 -3.57 2.23
CA SER A 336 7.71 -2.99 2.77
C SER A 336 6.49 -3.41 1.95
N PRO A 337 5.34 -3.65 2.59
CA PRO A 337 4.11 -3.95 1.86
C PRO A 337 3.49 -2.70 1.21
N MET A 338 3.87 -1.50 1.66
CA MET A 338 3.21 -0.26 1.22
C MET A 338 3.36 0.02 -0.29
N PRO A 339 4.56 -0.10 -0.91
CA PRO A 339 4.69 0.06 -2.35
C PRO A 339 3.79 -0.91 -3.14
N VAL A 340 3.67 -2.16 -2.68
CA VAL A 340 2.83 -3.17 -3.32
C VAL A 340 1.35 -2.79 -3.25
N ILE A 341 0.89 -2.38 -2.06
CA ILE A 341 -0.50 -1.93 -1.85
C ILE A 341 -0.82 -0.72 -2.73
N VAL A 342 0.09 0.26 -2.82
CA VAL A 342 -0.10 1.45 -3.67
C VAL A 342 -0.17 1.06 -5.15
N ILE A 343 0.76 0.25 -5.64
CA ILE A 343 0.77 -0.22 -7.04
C ILE A 343 -0.52 -0.96 -7.37
N LEU A 344 -0.93 -1.92 -6.53
CA LEU A 344 -2.16 -2.68 -6.76
C LEU A 344 -3.42 -1.82 -6.67
N SER A 345 -3.47 -0.86 -5.75
CA SER A 345 -4.60 0.08 -5.64
C SER A 345 -4.74 0.95 -6.88
N LEU A 346 -3.61 1.50 -7.38
CA LEU A 346 -3.58 2.28 -8.61
C LEU A 346 -3.95 1.44 -9.83
N TYR A 347 -3.42 0.21 -9.92
CA TYR A 347 -3.76 -0.75 -10.96
C TYR A 347 -5.26 -1.07 -10.98
N LEU A 348 -5.85 -1.42 -9.84
CA LEU A 348 -7.28 -1.74 -9.74
C LEU A 348 -8.14 -0.52 -10.05
N ALA A 349 -7.79 0.66 -9.54
CA ALA A 349 -8.49 1.90 -9.83
C ALA A 349 -8.46 2.22 -11.34
N PHE A 350 -7.32 2.00 -11.99
CA PHE A 350 -7.19 2.18 -13.44
C PHE A 350 -8.00 1.14 -14.21
N VAL A 351 -7.83 -0.16 -13.95
CA VAL A 351 -8.46 -1.23 -14.73
C VAL A 351 -9.98 -1.26 -14.56
N LEU A 352 -10.49 -1.04 -13.35
CA LEU A 352 -11.91 -1.18 -13.05
C LEU A 352 -12.72 0.09 -13.33
N HIS A 353 -12.11 1.28 -13.24
CA HIS A 353 -12.86 2.54 -13.32
C HIS A 353 -12.22 3.56 -14.26
N TYR A 354 -11.04 4.09 -13.95
CA TYR A 354 -10.50 5.27 -14.63
C TYR A 354 -10.10 4.98 -16.09
N GLY A 355 -9.48 3.83 -16.35
CA GLY A 355 -9.05 3.41 -17.68
C GLY A 355 -10.21 3.20 -18.65
N PRO A 356 -11.22 2.35 -18.33
CA PRO A 356 -12.40 2.18 -19.17
C PRO A 356 -13.15 3.51 -19.42
N LYS A 357 -13.34 4.33 -18.39
CA LYS A 357 -14.00 5.65 -18.50
C LYS A 357 -13.21 6.61 -19.40
N TRP A 358 -11.89 6.62 -19.30
CA TRP A 358 -11.02 7.44 -20.15
C TRP A 358 -11.03 6.97 -21.61
N MET A 359 -11.12 5.64 -21.84
CA MET A 359 -11.18 5.03 -23.16
C MET A 359 -12.57 5.09 -23.82
N GLU A 360 -13.63 5.43 -23.08
CA GLU A 360 -15.00 5.49 -23.58
C GLU A 360 -15.10 6.41 -24.80
N LYS A 361 -14.55 7.61 -24.69
CA LYS A 361 -14.56 8.66 -25.72
C LYS A 361 -13.38 8.59 -26.72
N ARG A 362 -12.54 7.55 -26.62
CA ARG A 362 -11.34 7.39 -27.46
C ARG A 362 -11.45 6.16 -28.36
N GLN A 363 -10.75 6.22 -29.49
CA GLN A 363 -10.52 5.05 -30.34
C GLN A 363 -9.54 4.08 -29.67
N ALA A 364 -9.66 2.79 -29.97
CA ALA A 364 -8.76 1.77 -29.42
C ALA A 364 -7.32 1.98 -29.92
N PHE A 365 -6.34 1.91 -29.02
CA PHE A 365 -4.93 2.10 -29.39
C PHE A 365 -4.39 0.92 -30.23
N GLN A 366 -3.57 1.24 -31.23
CA GLN A 366 -2.88 0.24 -32.06
C GLN A 366 -1.53 -0.16 -31.43
N LEU A 367 -1.58 -1.03 -30.42
CA LEU A 367 -0.40 -1.42 -29.64
C LEU A 367 0.34 -2.66 -30.19
N LYS A 368 0.24 -2.96 -31.49
CA LYS A 368 0.74 -4.23 -32.07
C LYS A 368 2.23 -4.45 -31.83
N LEU A 369 3.07 -3.44 -32.12
CA LEU A 369 4.52 -3.53 -31.93
C LEU A 369 4.89 -3.67 -30.45
N ILE A 370 4.27 -2.86 -29.60
CA ILE A 370 4.50 -2.87 -28.15
C ILE A 370 4.16 -4.25 -27.57
N MET A 371 3.01 -4.81 -27.94
CA MET A 371 2.60 -6.15 -27.50
C MET A 371 3.53 -7.26 -28.03
N ARG A 372 4.06 -7.14 -29.25
CA ARG A 372 5.04 -8.10 -29.79
C ARG A 372 6.32 -8.09 -28.95
N ILE A 373 6.87 -6.91 -28.68
CA ILE A 373 8.08 -6.74 -27.86
C ILE A 373 7.82 -7.27 -26.44
N TYR A 374 6.69 -6.88 -25.85
CA TYR A 374 6.28 -7.32 -24.52
C TYR A 374 6.16 -8.86 -24.42
N ASN A 375 5.47 -9.50 -25.36
CA ASN A 375 5.32 -10.96 -25.35
C ASN A 375 6.68 -11.66 -25.57
N ALA A 376 7.56 -11.13 -26.42
CA ALA A 376 8.91 -11.66 -26.60
C ALA A 376 9.74 -11.56 -25.31
N VAL A 377 9.71 -10.40 -24.64
CA VAL A 377 10.38 -10.20 -23.35
C VAL A 377 9.83 -11.16 -22.30
N GLN A 378 8.51 -11.35 -22.23
CA GLN A 378 7.89 -12.30 -21.32
C GLN A 378 8.33 -13.75 -21.60
N VAL A 379 8.39 -14.18 -22.86
CA VAL A 379 8.88 -15.53 -23.22
C VAL A 379 10.32 -15.71 -22.75
N LEU A 380 11.22 -14.78 -23.09
CA LEU A 380 12.63 -14.86 -22.74
C LEU A 380 12.83 -14.84 -21.21
N ALA A 381 12.17 -13.92 -20.51
CA ALA A 381 12.29 -13.79 -19.06
C ALA A 381 11.79 -15.06 -18.35
N ASN A 382 10.60 -15.57 -18.70
CA ASN A 382 10.06 -16.76 -18.05
C ASN A 382 10.91 -18.02 -18.37
N LEU A 383 11.38 -18.16 -19.61
CA LEU A 383 12.21 -19.31 -20.02
C LEU A 383 13.58 -19.30 -19.32
N THR A 384 14.26 -18.15 -19.30
CA THR A 384 15.56 -18.03 -18.64
C THR A 384 15.44 -18.31 -17.15
N LEU A 385 14.44 -17.72 -16.48
CA LEU A 385 14.21 -17.98 -15.05
C LEU A 385 13.88 -19.45 -14.80
N PHE A 386 13.09 -20.10 -15.65
CA PHE A 386 12.78 -21.53 -15.53
C PHE A 386 14.05 -22.40 -15.63
N ILE A 387 14.86 -22.20 -16.67
CA ILE A 387 16.10 -22.97 -16.89
C ILE A 387 17.08 -22.77 -15.73
N CYS A 388 17.22 -21.53 -15.22
CA CYS A 388 18.09 -21.25 -14.08
C CYS A 388 17.52 -21.80 -12.76
N ALA A 389 16.20 -21.83 -12.58
CA ALA A 389 15.56 -22.27 -11.34
C ALA A 389 15.74 -23.77 -11.10
N ILE A 390 15.69 -24.62 -12.13
CA ILE A 390 15.80 -26.09 -11.99
C ILE A 390 17.07 -26.50 -11.22
N PRO A 391 18.30 -26.20 -11.66
CA PRO A 391 19.52 -26.66 -10.98
C PRO A 391 19.73 -26.03 -9.60
N ASN A 392 19.06 -24.92 -9.28
CA ASN A 392 19.15 -24.23 -7.99
C ASN A 392 17.96 -24.56 -7.05
N SER A 393 17.00 -25.38 -7.49
CA SER A 393 15.88 -25.85 -6.66
C SER A 393 15.77 -27.37 -6.78
N TYR A 394 14.72 -27.88 -7.41
CA TYR A 394 14.39 -29.29 -7.53
C TYR A 394 15.40 -30.14 -8.32
N GLY A 395 16.34 -29.55 -9.05
CA GLY A 395 17.49 -30.24 -9.64
C GLY A 395 18.69 -30.35 -8.69
N HIS A 396 18.67 -29.68 -7.54
CA HIS A 396 19.74 -29.68 -6.56
C HIS A 396 19.53 -30.77 -5.50
N LYS A 397 20.58 -31.56 -5.20
CA LYS A 397 20.50 -32.71 -4.28
C LYS A 397 20.03 -32.36 -2.86
N LYS A 398 20.27 -31.12 -2.42
CA LYS A 398 19.88 -30.63 -1.08
C LYS A 398 18.48 -30.01 -1.03
N PHE A 399 17.79 -29.90 -2.16
CA PHE A 399 16.43 -29.37 -2.20
C PHE A 399 15.42 -30.51 -2.20
N SER A 400 14.52 -30.51 -1.23
CA SER A 400 13.56 -31.59 -1.05
C SER A 400 12.33 -31.42 -1.94
N PHE A 401 11.94 -32.49 -2.64
CA PHE A 401 10.69 -32.53 -3.40
C PHE A 401 9.45 -32.70 -2.53
N THR A 402 9.59 -33.38 -1.39
CA THR A 402 8.46 -33.76 -0.54
C THR A 402 8.13 -32.69 0.49
N CYS A 403 9.14 -32.14 1.14
CA CYS A 403 9.00 -31.10 2.15
C CYS A 403 10.28 -30.28 2.21
N GLN A 404 10.26 -29.10 1.58
CA GLN A 404 11.35 -28.13 1.67
C GLN A 404 11.08 -27.09 2.78
N PRO A 405 11.94 -27.00 3.80
CA PRO A 405 11.75 -26.07 4.91
C PRO A 405 11.93 -24.61 4.48
N VAL A 406 11.48 -23.70 5.33
CA VAL A 406 11.86 -22.29 5.27
C VAL A 406 13.11 -22.15 6.14
N ASP A 407 14.26 -21.91 5.52
CA ASP A 407 15.53 -21.73 6.23
C ASP A 407 16.17 -20.39 5.85
N PRO A 408 16.02 -19.34 6.68
CA PRO A 408 16.62 -18.03 6.45
C PRO A 408 18.14 -18.00 6.71
N THR A 409 18.72 -19.05 7.31
CA THR A 409 20.15 -19.14 7.63
C THR A 409 20.98 -19.72 6.51
N ASN A 410 20.35 -20.43 5.56
CA ASN A 410 21.04 -21.01 4.42
C ASN A 410 21.53 -19.92 3.45
N THR A 411 22.83 -19.64 3.46
CA THR A 411 23.49 -18.72 2.53
C THR A 411 24.35 -19.44 1.49
N GLU A 412 24.10 -20.72 1.24
CA GLU A 412 24.84 -21.46 0.22
C GLU A 412 24.63 -20.80 -1.17
N PRO A 413 25.66 -20.78 -2.04
CA PRO A 413 25.60 -20.05 -3.30
C PRO A 413 24.41 -20.41 -4.21
N TRP A 414 24.01 -21.70 -4.23
CA TRP A 414 22.87 -22.18 -5.00
C TRP A 414 21.53 -21.65 -4.44
N MET A 415 21.41 -21.54 -3.11
CA MET A 415 20.21 -20.99 -2.45
C MET A 415 20.10 -19.49 -2.72
N ILE A 416 21.20 -18.74 -2.56
CA ILE A 416 21.21 -17.30 -2.88
C ILE A 416 20.86 -17.04 -4.35
N ARG A 417 21.38 -17.86 -5.28
CA ARG A 417 20.99 -17.81 -6.70
C ARG A 417 19.49 -18.08 -6.88
N LEU A 418 18.94 -19.10 -6.21
CA LEU A 418 17.50 -19.38 -6.24
C LEU A 418 16.69 -18.18 -5.76
N LEU A 419 17.11 -17.52 -4.68
CA LEU A 419 16.46 -16.32 -4.15
C LEU A 419 16.38 -15.19 -5.20
N TYR A 420 17.48 -14.88 -5.88
CA TYR A 420 17.49 -13.90 -6.97
C TYR A 420 16.62 -14.33 -8.17
N ILE A 421 16.58 -15.62 -8.50
CA ILE A 421 15.71 -16.15 -9.56
C ILE A 421 14.23 -15.99 -9.16
N THR A 422 13.88 -16.31 -7.91
CA THR A 422 12.52 -16.13 -7.41
C THR A 422 12.12 -14.65 -7.29
N TYR A 423 13.08 -13.76 -7.02
CA TYR A 423 12.87 -12.32 -7.12
C TYR A 423 12.61 -11.89 -8.57
N GLY A 424 13.35 -12.45 -9.54
CA GLY A 424 13.06 -12.26 -10.96
C GLY A 424 11.63 -12.68 -11.31
N TYR A 425 11.18 -13.84 -10.83
CA TYR A 425 9.79 -14.29 -10.99
C TYR A 425 8.77 -13.33 -10.33
N TYR A 426 9.08 -12.81 -9.16
CA TYR A 426 8.25 -11.80 -8.50
C TYR A 426 8.11 -10.53 -9.37
N LEU A 427 9.19 -10.07 -9.99
CA LEU A 427 9.15 -8.94 -10.92
C LEU A 427 8.32 -9.23 -12.18
N THR A 428 8.35 -10.46 -12.71
CA THR A 428 7.51 -10.80 -13.86
C THR A 428 6.01 -10.70 -13.53
N LYS A 429 5.58 -10.90 -12.28
CA LYS A 429 4.17 -10.71 -11.91
C LYS A 429 3.71 -9.25 -12.01
N TYR A 430 4.61 -8.29 -11.81
CA TYR A 430 4.32 -6.88 -12.11
C TYR A 430 4.23 -6.63 -13.61
N LEU A 431 5.08 -7.28 -14.41
CA LEU A 431 4.99 -7.22 -15.87
C LEU A 431 3.65 -7.79 -16.36
N ASP A 432 3.17 -8.88 -15.76
CA ASP A 432 1.88 -9.49 -16.08
C ASP A 432 0.69 -8.52 -15.88
N LEU A 433 0.80 -7.49 -15.01
CA LEU A 433 -0.25 -6.47 -14.86
C LEU A 433 -0.48 -5.66 -16.14
N PHE A 434 0.54 -5.53 -16.99
CA PHE A 434 0.42 -4.82 -18.27
C PHE A 434 -0.51 -5.54 -19.25
N ASP A 435 -0.75 -6.86 -19.12
CA ASP A 435 -1.73 -7.58 -19.94
C ASP A 435 -3.10 -6.91 -19.84
N THR A 436 -3.55 -6.63 -18.61
CA THR A 436 -4.84 -6.00 -18.37
C THR A 436 -4.87 -4.55 -18.84
N ILE A 437 -3.75 -3.82 -18.67
CA ILE A 437 -3.61 -2.45 -19.18
C ILE A 437 -3.78 -2.43 -20.70
N PHE A 438 -3.11 -3.34 -21.43
CA PHE A 438 -3.26 -3.45 -22.88
C PHE A 438 -4.68 -3.81 -23.31
N ILE A 439 -5.37 -4.68 -22.56
CA ILE A 439 -6.77 -5.03 -22.82
C ILE A 439 -7.68 -3.78 -22.71
N VAL A 440 -7.51 -2.99 -21.65
CA VAL A 440 -8.26 -1.73 -21.44
C VAL A 440 -7.99 -0.74 -22.57
N LEU A 441 -6.71 -0.49 -22.90
CA LEU A 441 -6.31 0.45 -23.96
C LEU A 441 -6.76 0.03 -25.36
N ARG A 442 -7.02 -1.27 -25.57
CA ARG A 442 -7.56 -1.81 -26.83
C ARG A 442 -9.08 -1.90 -26.85
N LYS A 443 -9.76 -1.47 -25.79
CA LYS A 443 -11.22 -1.59 -25.59
C LYS A 443 -11.71 -3.04 -25.73
N LYS A 444 -10.92 -4.01 -25.27
CA LYS A 444 -11.27 -5.44 -25.28
C LYS A 444 -11.76 -5.90 -23.92
N ASN A 445 -12.58 -5.07 -23.24
CA ASN A 445 -13.05 -5.29 -21.87
C ASN A 445 -13.75 -6.65 -21.65
N GLN A 446 -14.27 -7.27 -22.69
CA GLN A 446 -14.80 -8.65 -22.67
C GLN A 446 -13.77 -9.70 -22.23
N GLN A 447 -12.47 -9.41 -22.37
CA GLN A 447 -11.37 -10.28 -21.92
C GLN A 447 -11.03 -10.09 -20.43
N ILE A 448 -11.47 -8.98 -19.82
CA ILE A 448 -11.24 -8.68 -18.40
C ILE A 448 -12.32 -9.41 -17.59
N SER A 449 -12.03 -10.66 -17.24
CA SER A 449 -12.89 -11.47 -16.36
C SER A 449 -12.53 -11.27 -14.89
N PHE A 450 -13.44 -11.65 -13.99
CA PHE A 450 -13.15 -11.75 -12.56
C PHE A 450 -11.92 -12.63 -12.29
N LEU A 451 -11.84 -13.78 -12.97
CA LEU A 451 -10.69 -14.70 -12.89
C LEU A 451 -9.37 -14.00 -13.21
N HIS A 452 -9.34 -13.21 -14.28
CA HIS A 452 -8.15 -12.47 -14.71
C HIS A 452 -7.69 -11.49 -13.63
N ILE A 453 -8.57 -10.60 -13.17
CA ILE A 453 -8.21 -9.58 -12.17
C ILE A 453 -7.83 -10.22 -10.83
N TYR A 454 -8.61 -11.22 -10.38
CA TYR A 454 -8.34 -11.96 -9.14
C TYR A 454 -6.96 -12.60 -9.18
N HIS A 455 -6.63 -13.31 -10.27
CA HIS A 455 -5.36 -13.96 -10.44
C HIS A 455 -4.20 -12.95 -10.49
N HIS A 456 -4.24 -11.94 -11.37
CA HIS A 456 -3.13 -11.00 -11.53
C HIS A 456 -2.86 -10.18 -10.26
N THR A 457 -3.91 -9.75 -9.56
CA THR A 457 -3.77 -9.04 -8.27
C THR A 457 -3.26 -9.97 -7.17
N GLY A 458 -3.86 -11.17 -7.08
CA GLY A 458 -3.51 -12.17 -6.08
C GLY A 458 -2.09 -12.70 -6.23
N MET A 459 -1.59 -12.87 -7.46
CA MET A 459 -0.23 -13.36 -7.72
C MET A 459 0.83 -12.34 -7.29
N VAL A 460 0.62 -11.04 -7.51
CA VAL A 460 1.57 -10.01 -7.04
C VAL A 460 1.61 -9.98 -5.51
N PHE A 461 0.45 -9.99 -4.86
CA PHE A 461 0.37 -9.98 -3.39
C PHE A 461 0.91 -11.28 -2.77
N GLY A 462 0.58 -12.44 -3.35
CA GLY A 462 1.07 -13.74 -2.92
C GLY A 462 2.58 -13.88 -3.10
N CYS A 463 3.12 -13.41 -4.22
CA CYS A 463 4.58 -13.40 -4.44
C CYS A 463 5.30 -12.45 -3.48
N TYR A 464 4.69 -11.32 -3.11
CA TYR A 464 5.24 -10.44 -2.07
C TYR A 464 5.36 -11.17 -0.72
N ILE A 465 4.30 -11.86 -0.29
CA ILE A 465 4.32 -12.66 0.95
C ILE A 465 5.38 -13.76 0.84
N TYR A 466 5.41 -14.49 -0.28
CA TYR A 466 6.39 -15.53 -0.52
C TYR A 466 7.82 -15.01 -0.45
N MET A 467 8.13 -13.93 -1.16
CA MET A 467 9.47 -13.33 -1.15
C MET A 467 9.85 -12.83 0.24
N THR A 468 8.90 -12.25 0.98
CA THR A 468 9.19 -11.69 2.30
C THR A 468 9.43 -12.76 3.35
N PHE A 469 8.67 -13.87 3.35
CA PHE A 469 8.61 -14.80 4.49
C PHE A 469 8.99 -16.24 4.16
N LEU A 470 8.98 -16.64 2.88
CA LEU A 470 9.05 -18.04 2.46
C LEU A 470 10.04 -18.30 1.29
N PRO A 471 11.03 -17.44 0.97
CA PRO A 471 11.82 -17.63 -0.23
C PRO A 471 12.66 -18.92 -0.14
N GLY A 472 12.70 -19.69 -1.23
CA GLY A 472 13.46 -20.94 -1.30
C GLY A 472 12.82 -22.12 -0.56
N SER A 473 11.55 -22.01 -0.17
CA SER A 473 10.79 -23.06 0.52
C SER A 473 10.01 -23.97 -0.43
N HIS A 474 9.20 -24.88 0.11
CA HIS A 474 8.31 -25.78 -0.64
C HIS A 474 7.41 -25.07 -1.66
N ALA A 475 7.05 -23.80 -1.40
CA ALA A 475 6.23 -22.99 -2.29
C ALA A 475 6.94 -22.58 -3.60
N THR A 476 8.26 -22.79 -3.71
CA THR A 476 9.06 -22.52 -4.93
C THR A 476 8.49 -23.25 -6.15
N MET A 477 7.91 -24.45 -5.97
CA MET A 477 7.33 -25.23 -7.08
C MET A 477 6.24 -24.48 -7.84
N LEU A 478 5.45 -23.66 -7.15
CA LEU A 478 4.41 -22.85 -7.76
C LEU A 478 5.01 -21.92 -8.80
N GLY A 479 6.07 -21.20 -8.42
CA GLY A 479 6.79 -20.32 -9.34
C GLY A 479 7.45 -21.09 -10.48
N LEU A 480 8.10 -22.21 -10.17
CA LEU A 480 8.81 -23.03 -11.18
C LEU A 480 7.88 -23.50 -12.31
N ILE A 481 6.75 -24.13 -11.97
CA ILE A 481 5.82 -24.62 -13.01
C ILE A 481 5.10 -23.45 -13.67
N ASN A 482 4.77 -22.38 -12.93
CA ASN A 482 4.16 -21.19 -13.52
C ASN A 482 5.07 -20.54 -14.59
N LEU A 483 6.39 -20.47 -14.36
CA LEU A 483 7.37 -20.00 -15.34
C LEU A 483 7.31 -20.83 -16.63
N PHE A 484 7.25 -22.16 -16.52
CA PHE A 484 7.12 -23.05 -17.67
C PHE A 484 5.82 -22.80 -18.45
N VAL A 485 4.68 -22.77 -17.75
CA VAL A 485 3.37 -22.56 -18.39
C VAL A 485 3.26 -21.16 -18.99
N HIS A 486 3.78 -20.13 -18.33
CA HIS A 486 3.81 -18.76 -18.86
C HIS A 486 4.72 -18.66 -20.09
N THR A 487 5.83 -19.40 -20.14
CA THR A 487 6.67 -19.47 -21.34
C THR A 487 5.86 -19.97 -22.54
N VAL A 488 5.09 -21.06 -22.37
CA VAL A 488 4.22 -21.60 -23.43
C VAL A 488 3.09 -20.62 -23.79
N MET A 489 2.42 -20.04 -22.79
CA MET A 489 1.30 -19.11 -22.99
C MET A 489 1.73 -17.83 -23.73
N TYR A 490 2.82 -17.17 -23.31
CA TYR A 490 3.32 -15.98 -23.99
C TYR A 490 3.93 -16.29 -25.36
N SER A 491 4.47 -17.50 -25.56
CA SER A 491 4.90 -17.95 -26.90
C SER A 491 3.72 -17.99 -27.87
N TYR A 492 2.57 -18.51 -27.41
CA TYR A 492 1.32 -18.47 -28.18
C TYR A 492 0.88 -17.04 -28.49
N TYR A 493 0.90 -16.13 -27.51
CA TYR A 493 0.54 -14.72 -27.74
C TYR A 493 1.51 -13.99 -28.66
N PHE A 494 2.79 -14.32 -28.59
CA PHE A 494 3.81 -13.78 -29.50
C PHE A 494 3.53 -14.25 -30.94
N VAL A 495 3.40 -15.55 -31.17
CA VAL A 495 3.16 -16.13 -32.51
C VAL A 495 1.86 -15.59 -33.12
N THR A 496 0.77 -15.58 -32.35
CA THR A 496 -0.53 -15.05 -32.84
C THR A 496 -0.51 -13.55 -33.12
N SER A 497 0.41 -12.80 -32.52
CA SER A 497 0.61 -11.37 -32.82
C SER A 497 1.41 -11.13 -34.11
N LEU A 498 2.19 -12.11 -34.59
CA LEU A 498 2.93 -12.05 -35.85
C LEU A 498 2.05 -12.42 -37.04
N LYS A 499 1.34 -13.55 -36.96
CA LYS A 499 0.36 -13.97 -37.97
C LYS A 499 -0.87 -14.57 -37.27
N PRO A 500 -2.09 -14.05 -37.52
CA PRO A 500 -3.33 -14.67 -37.04
C PRO A 500 -3.63 -15.91 -37.89
N ILE A 501 -2.97 -17.02 -37.59
CA ILE A 501 -3.16 -18.29 -38.29
C ILE A 501 -4.39 -18.96 -37.69
N LYS A 502 -5.44 -19.22 -38.49
CA LYS A 502 -6.66 -19.94 -38.05
C LYS A 502 -6.33 -21.31 -37.44
N GLU A 503 -5.25 -21.94 -37.88
CA GLU A 503 -4.74 -23.21 -37.34
C GLU A 503 -4.15 -23.10 -35.93
N THR A 504 -3.86 -21.92 -35.37
CA THR A 504 -3.37 -21.82 -33.97
C THR A 504 -4.46 -22.02 -32.92
N LEU A 505 -5.72 -22.26 -33.33
CA LEU A 505 -6.86 -22.46 -32.43
C LEU A 505 -6.76 -23.75 -31.60
N TRP A 506 -6.16 -24.83 -32.13
CA TRP A 506 -5.99 -26.08 -31.37
C TRP A 506 -5.01 -25.92 -30.21
N TRP A 507 -3.95 -25.12 -30.41
CA TRP A 507 -2.96 -24.78 -29.38
C TRP A 507 -3.59 -24.15 -28.14
N LYS A 508 -4.60 -23.29 -28.32
CA LYS A 508 -5.30 -22.62 -27.21
C LYS A 508 -5.96 -23.62 -26.25
N ARG A 509 -6.53 -24.72 -26.76
CA ARG A 509 -7.14 -25.76 -25.93
C ARG A 509 -6.08 -26.48 -25.10
N HIS A 510 -4.95 -26.85 -25.69
CA HIS A 510 -3.86 -27.53 -24.97
C HIS A 510 -3.18 -26.65 -23.93
N ILE A 511 -3.05 -25.34 -24.18
CA ILE A 511 -2.55 -24.39 -23.17
C ILE A 511 -3.47 -24.38 -21.94
N THR A 512 -4.79 -24.40 -22.16
CA THR A 512 -5.77 -24.45 -21.06
C THR A 512 -5.68 -25.79 -20.30
N GLN A 513 -5.47 -26.90 -21.00
CA GLN A 513 -5.23 -28.21 -20.38
C GLN A 513 -3.94 -28.24 -19.57
N LEU A 514 -2.87 -27.61 -20.06
CA LEU A 514 -1.60 -27.48 -19.37
C LEU A 514 -1.74 -26.64 -18.08
N GLN A 515 -2.51 -25.54 -18.12
CA GLN A 515 -2.85 -24.74 -16.94
C GLN A 515 -3.64 -25.55 -15.90
N LEU A 516 -4.61 -26.36 -16.34
CA LEU A 516 -5.35 -27.27 -15.45
C LEU A 516 -4.43 -28.32 -14.82
N ALA A 517 -3.52 -28.91 -15.60
CA ALA A 517 -2.53 -29.86 -15.11
C ALA A 517 -1.60 -29.23 -14.07
N GLN A 518 -1.15 -27.98 -14.30
CA GLN A 518 -0.37 -27.21 -13.32
C GLN A 518 -1.12 -27.09 -11.98
N PHE A 519 -2.38 -26.61 -12.00
CA PHE A 519 -3.13 -26.42 -10.75
C PHE A 519 -3.42 -27.74 -10.04
N GLY A 520 -3.74 -28.81 -10.78
CA GLY A 520 -3.94 -30.14 -10.22
C GLY A 520 -2.67 -30.71 -9.58
N TYR A 521 -1.52 -30.53 -10.23
CA TYR A 521 -0.24 -30.92 -9.65
C TYR A 521 0.10 -30.12 -8.39
N LEU A 522 -0.04 -28.79 -8.42
CA LEU A 522 0.25 -27.94 -7.27
C LEU A 522 -0.70 -28.21 -6.09
N PHE A 523 -1.96 -28.54 -6.37
CA PHE A 523 -2.91 -29.00 -5.36
C PHE A 523 -2.38 -30.23 -4.60
N ILE A 524 -1.86 -31.24 -5.30
CA ILE A 524 -1.25 -32.42 -4.69
C ILE A 524 0.06 -32.05 -3.96
N HIS A 525 0.89 -31.21 -4.56
CA HIS A 525 2.18 -30.80 -4.00
C HIS A 525 2.04 -30.12 -2.63
N PHE A 526 1.02 -29.27 -2.44
CA PHE A 526 0.74 -28.67 -1.13
C PHE A 526 0.04 -29.64 -0.17
N LEU A 527 -0.77 -30.58 -0.67
CA LEU A 527 -1.39 -31.62 0.16
C LEU A 527 -0.34 -32.52 0.84
N ILE A 528 0.77 -32.84 0.15
CA ILE A 528 1.87 -33.64 0.73
C ILE A 528 2.39 -33.02 2.03
N VAL A 529 2.60 -31.70 2.06
CA VAL A 529 3.06 -31.00 3.28
C VAL A 529 2.01 -31.01 4.38
N LEU A 530 0.72 -30.87 4.04
CA LEU A 530 -0.37 -30.92 5.01
C LEU A 530 -0.52 -32.29 5.68
N VAL A 531 -0.30 -33.36 4.92
CA VAL A 531 -0.40 -34.74 5.44
C VAL A 531 0.90 -35.18 6.11
N ARG A 532 2.06 -34.77 5.57
CA ARG A 532 3.39 -35.22 6.01
C ARG A 532 4.36 -34.05 6.10
N ASN A 533 4.28 -33.31 7.20
CA ASN A 533 5.16 -32.17 7.46
C ASN A 533 6.46 -32.56 8.19
N THR A 534 7.37 -33.26 7.53
CA THR A 534 8.64 -33.69 8.13
C THR A 534 9.68 -32.58 8.28
N CYS A 535 9.47 -31.42 7.63
CA CYS A 535 10.42 -30.31 7.58
C CYS A 535 9.97 -29.07 8.36
N GLY A 536 8.82 -29.12 9.05
CA GLY A 536 8.30 -27.98 9.81
C GLY A 536 7.84 -26.79 8.97
N HIS A 537 7.44 -27.02 7.71
CA HIS A 537 6.90 -25.96 6.86
C HIS A 537 5.59 -25.38 7.45
N PRO A 538 5.31 -24.07 7.38
CA PRO A 538 4.10 -23.52 8.00
C PRO A 538 2.79 -24.11 7.43
N ASN A 539 2.03 -24.84 8.25
CA ASN A 539 0.79 -25.51 7.84
C ASN A 539 -0.25 -24.53 7.27
N VAL A 540 -0.35 -23.33 7.84
CA VAL A 540 -1.29 -22.29 7.36
C VAL A 540 -0.98 -21.88 5.92
N VAL A 541 0.30 -21.73 5.57
CA VAL A 541 0.75 -21.38 4.22
C VAL A 541 0.45 -22.53 3.26
N ALA A 542 0.76 -23.77 3.66
CA ALA A 542 0.45 -24.95 2.85
C ALA A 542 -1.07 -25.10 2.61
N LEU A 543 -1.90 -24.80 3.62
CA LEU A 543 -3.36 -24.84 3.50
C LEU A 543 -3.88 -23.74 2.56
N VAL A 544 -3.36 -22.53 2.66
CA VAL A 544 -3.69 -21.44 1.72
C VAL A 544 -3.30 -21.81 0.29
N GLY A 545 -2.09 -22.36 0.10
CA GLY A 545 -1.63 -22.86 -1.21
C GLY A 545 -2.53 -23.96 -1.76
N PHE A 546 -2.92 -24.93 -0.93
CA PHE A 546 -3.86 -26.00 -1.27
C PHE A 546 -5.22 -25.45 -1.71
N MET A 547 -5.84 -24.59 -0.88
CA MET A 547 -7.15 -24.01 -1.15
C MET A 547 -7.15 -23.13 -2.40
N GLN A 548 -6.09 -22.33 -2.59
CA GLN A 548 -5.95 -21.46 -3.75
C GLN A 548 -5.82 -22.27 -5.05
N ASN A 549 -5.04 -23.35 -5.08
CA ASN A 549 -4.91 -24.19 -6.27
C ASN A 549 -6.20 -24.95 -6.59
N MET A 550 -6.94 -25.41 -5.57
CA MET A 550 -8.27 -25.99 -5.74
C MET A 550 -9.26 -24.98 -6.36
N PHE A 551 -9.26 -23.75 -5.86
CA PHE A 551 -10.11 -22.67 -6.39
C PHE A 551 -9.76 -22.32 -7.84
N MET A 552 -8.47 -22.17 -8.15
CA MET A 552 -8.01 -21.88 -9.51
C MET A 552 -8.33 -23.01 -10.48
N PHE A 553 -8.17 -24.27 -10.06
CA PHE A 553 -8.56 -25.43 -10.85
C PHE A 553 -10.06 -25.39 -11.19
N ALA A 554 -10.92 -25.12 -10.20
CA ALA A 554 -12.37 -25.06 -10.41
C ALA A 554 -12.77 -23.97 -11.42
N LEU A 555 -12.20 -22.76 -11.31
CA LEU A 555 -12.51 -21.66 -12.24
C LEU A 555 -12.00 -21.93 -13.66
N PHE A 556 -10.79 -22.47 -13.81
CA PHE A 556 -10.25 -22.85 -15.12
C PHE A 556 -11.01 -24.03 -15.73
N PHE A 557 -11.50 -24.96 -14.91
CA PHE A 557 -12.28 -26.10 -15.36
C PHE A 557 -13.64 -25.64 -15.86
N GLU A 558 -14.30 -24.72 -15.15
CA GLU A 558 -15.55 -24.10 -15.59
C GLU A 558 -15.35 -23.34 -16.93
N PHE A 559 -14.27 -22.56 -17.04
CA PHE A 559 -13.90 -21.90 -18.30
C PHE A 559 -13.69 -22.91 -19.43
N TYR A 560 -12.91 -23.97 -19.19
CA TYR A 560 -12.63 -25.02 -20.18
C TYR A 560 -13.92 -25.72 -20.63
N TYR A 561 -14.79 -26.07 -19.67
CA TYR A 561 -16.06 -26.71 -19.95
C TYR A 561 -16.96 -25.81 -20.82
N LYS A 562 -17.11 -24.53 -20.46
CA LYS A 562 -17.93 -23.58 -21.21
C LYS A 562 -17.36 -23.25 -22.59
N ALA A 563 -16.04 -23.16 -22.73
CA ALA A 563 -15.39 -22.72 -23.96
C ALA A 563 -15.17 -23.85 -24.98
N TYR A 564 -14.96 -25.10 -24.52
CA TYR A 564 -14.52 -26.19 -25.40
C TYR A 564 -15.41 -27.44 -25.37
N VAL A 565 -16.14 -27.69 -24.28
CA VAL A 565 -16.93 -28.93 -24.11
C VAL A 565 -18.41 -28.67 -24.38
N LYS A 566 -18.95 -27.61 -23.79
CA LYS A 566 -20.34 -27.20 -23.99
C LYS A 566 -20.48 -26.67 -25.41
N LYS A 567 -21.07 -27.46 -26.31
CA LYS A 567 -21.47 -26.98 -27.65
C LYS A 567 -22.34 -25.73 -27.45
N PRO A 568 -22.18 -24.66 -28.25
CA PRO A 568 -23.15 -23.57 -28.25
C PRO A 568 -24.53 -24.21 -28.47
N LYS A 569 -25.52 -23.89 -27.63
CA LYS A 569 -26.91 -24.13 -28.03
C LYS A 569 -27.05 -23.40 -29.37
N ALA A 570 -27.30 -24.13 -30.45
CA ALA A 570 -27.82 -23.51 -31.65
C ALA A 570 -29.08 -22.77 -31.20
N THR A 571 -29.00 -21.44 -31.12
CA THR A 571 -30.18 -20.63 -30.92
C THR A 571 -31.01 -20.84 -32.17
N ALA A 572 -31.97 -21.77 -32.08
CA ALA A 572 -33.13 -21.81 -32.95
C ALA A 572 -33.96 -20.55 -32.65
N ALA A 573 -33.46 -19.40 -33.11
CA ALA A 573 -34.07 -18.08 -33.05
C ALA A 573 -33.29 -17.17 -34.00
N ASN A 574 -33.35 -17.47 -35.30
CA ASN A 574 -33.14 -16.48 -36.38
C ASN A 574 -33.67 -16.98 -37.74
N ASN A 575 -34.71 -17.83 -37.75
CA ASN A 575 -35.52 -18.10 -38.94
C ASN A 575 -36.96 -17.56 -38.84
N THR A 576 -37.24 -16.68 -37.86
CA THR A 576 -38.58 -16.08 -37.68
C THR A 576 -38.59 -14.56 -37.74
N VAL A 577 -37.44 -13.89 -37.96
CA VAL A 577 -37.38 -12.42 -38.11
C VAL A 577 -37.15 -12.00 -39.58
N THR A 578 -36.83 -12.93 -40.47
CA THR A 578 -36.72 -12.70 -41.93
C THR A 578 -37.98 -13.06 -42.73
N ARG A 579 -39.12 -13.36 -42.07
CA ARG A 579 -40.41 -13.53 -42.76
C ARG A 579 -41.43 -12.40 -42.51
N ASP A 580 -41.29 -11.61 -41.46
CA ASP A 580 -42.22 -10.49 -41.21
C ASP A 580 -41.73 -9.13 -41.75
N ASN A 581 -40.42 -8.92 -41.92
CA ASN A 581 -39.91 -7.70 -42.54
C ASN A 581 -39.98 -7.68 -44.08
N THR A 582 -40.19 -8.83 -44.72
CA THR A 582 -40.38 -8.93 -46.19
C THR A 582 -41.84 -8.69 -46.60
N ASN A 583 -42.79 -8.81 -45.66
CA ASN A 583 -44.22 -8.58 -45.89
C ASN A 583 -44.70 -7.16 -45.53
N GLN A 584 -43.89 -6.35 -44.86
CA GLN A 584 -44.18 -4.92 -44.66
C GLN A 584 -43.54 -4.02 -45.75
N LEU A 585 -42.37 -4.38 -46.28
CA LEU A 585 -41.76 -3.67 -47.42
C LEU A 585 -42.49 -3.91 -48.76
N SER A 586 -43.21 -5.03 -48.93
CA SER A 586 -44.01 -5.31 -50.14
C SER A 586 -45.43 -4.72 -50.13
N LYS A 587 -45.88 -4.15 -49.00
CA LYS A 587 -47.17 -3.42 -48.92
C LYS A 587 -47.03 -1.91 -49.13
N GLU A 588 -45.87 -1.32 -48.84
CA GLU A 588 -45.62 0.10 -49.10
C GLU A 588 -45.21 0.40 -50.56
N GLU A 589 -44.71 -0.58 -51.32
CA GLU A 589 -44.46 -0.42 -52.76
C GLU A 589 -45.70 -0.61 -53.63
N LYS A 590 -46.78 -1.26 -53.14
CA LYS A 590 -48.04 -1.41 -53.89
C LYS A 590 -49.07 -0.29 -53.67
N LEU A 591 -48.82 0.66 -52.76
CA LEU A 591 -49.68 1.84 -52.57
C LEU A 591 -49.11 3.12 -53.21
N LYS A 592 -47.96 3.03 -53.89
CA LYS A 592 -47.35 4.13 -54.67
C LYS A 592 -47.40 3.92 -56.18
N SER A 593 -48.15 2.92 -56.65
CA SER A 593 -48.39 2.67 -58.08
C SER A 593 -49.88 2.46 -58.42
N SER A 594 -50.79 3.11 -57.66
CA SER A 594 -52.20 3.30 -58.03
C SER A 594 -52.54 4.76 -57.94
#